data_AF-A0A0V1PUU7-F1
#
_entry.id   AF-A0A0V1PUU7-F1
#
_cell.length_a   1.000
_cell.length_b   1.000
_cell.length_c   1.000
_cell.angle_alpha   90.00
_cell.angle_beta   90.00
_cell.angle_gamma   90.00
#
_symmetry.space_group_name_H-M   'P 1'
#
loop_
_entity.id
_entity.type
_entity.pdbx_description
1 polymer ?
#
loop_
_entity_poly.entity_id
_entity_poly.type
_entity_poly.pdbx_seq_one_letter_code
_entity_poly.pdbx_strand_id
1 'polypeptide(L)'
;MIKDGRITNCQFNDHIDEFNELLLQNLRLVTSNSNSEISDANFDIINNYKKELNLNTKIQKKIYMLTRICISGFSLPTSLLVDFTISYDDFYMVPVLYFRVFQDSSRSIGGNIDEAGVTPITSTEELISNYYSVLNLNDDLNLGPTITLDSHHLIYDSSVWFYIHPCETLRTLKEFMEADNILFTCDSEQAQVLKYLCIWYATYGLGGIFPSISLRLSLQV
;
A
#
# COMPACT_ATOMS: atom_id res chain seq x y z
N MET A 1 -21.77 11.86 3.67
CA MET A 1 -20.72 12.90 3.79
C MET A 1 -19.77 12.55 4.90
N ILE A 2 -18.48 12.80 4.71
CA ILE A 2 -17.43 12.58 5.72
C ILE A 2 -17.61 13.58 6.86
N LYS A 3 -17.58 13.09 8.11
CA LYS A 3 -17.69 13.92 9.32
C LYS A 3 -16.46 13.70 10.17
N ASP A 4 -15.88 14.76 10.73
CA ASP A 4 -14.74 14.69 11.66
C ASP A 4 -13.49 13.97 11.10
N GLY A 5 -13.29 13.99 9.78
CA GLY A 5 -12.13 13.33 9.15
C GLY A 5 -12.18 11.79 9.16
N ARG A 6 -13.34 11.18 9.40
CA ARG A 6 -13.52 9.72 9.40
C ARG A 6 -14.51 9.26 8.34
N ILE A 7 -14.19 8.13 7.71
CA ILE A 7 -15.15 7.32 6.97
C ILE A 7 -15.59 6.15 7.83
N THR A 8 -16.77 5.60 7.57
CA THR A 8 -17.27 4.38 8.21
C THR A 8 -16.82 3.13 7.45
N ASN A 9 -16.89 1.96 8.08
CA ASN A 9 -16.64 0.68 7.39
C ASN A 9 -17.58 0.47 6.19
N CYS A 10 -18.85 0.89 6.29
CA CYS A 10 -19.77 0.85 5.15
C CYS A 10 -19.28 1.72 3.99
N GLN A 11 -18.96 3.00 4.26
CA GLN A 11 -18.42 3.91 3.24
C GLN A 11 -17.11 3.38 2.61
N PHE A 12 -16.23 2.78 3.42
CA PHE A 12 -15.03 2.11 2.91
C PHE A 12 -15.41 0.96 1.97
N ASN A 13 -16.25 0.03 2.42
CA ASN A 13 -16.64 -1.15 1.65
C ASN A 13 -17.38 -0.80 0.34
N ASP A 14 -18.19 0.26 0.36
CA ASP A 14 -18.99 0.71 -0.79
C ASP A 14 -18.12 1.33 -1.89
N HIS A 15 -16.92 1.83 -1.55
CA HIS A 15 -16.04 2.56 -2.48
C HIS A 15 -14.64 1.94 -2.66
N ILE A 16 -14.33 0.82 -1.99
CA ILE A 16 -13.00 0.20 -2.06
C ILE A 16 -12.64 -0.33 -3.45
N ASP A 17 -13.63 -0.82 -4.21
CA ASP A 17 -13.39 -1.33 -5.56
C ASP A 17 -12.95 -0.21 -6.51
N GLU A 18 -13.66 0.91 -6.49
CA GLU A 18 -13.35 2.11 -7.28
C GLU A 18 -11.99 2.69 -6.88
N PHE A 19 -11.71 2.77 -5.59
CA PHE A 19 -10.40 3.20 -5.11
C PHE A 19 -9.29 2.24 -5.58
N ASN A 20 -9.53 0.93 -5.56
CA ASN A 20 -8.56 -0.04 -6.01
C ASN A 20 -8.29 0.07 -7.51
N GLU A 21 -9.32 0.29 -8.33
CA GLU A 21 -9.14 0.57 -9.76
C GLU A 21 -8.26 1.80 -9.98
N LEU A 22 -8.53 2.90 -9.27
CA LEU A 22 -7.70 4.10 -9.31
C LEU A 22 -6.26 3.80 -8.86
N LEU A 23 -6.08 3.02 -7.79
CA LEU A 23 -4.78 2.63 -7.29
C LEU A 23 -3.98 1.87 -8.34
N LEU A 24 -4.51 0.77 -8.87
CA LEU A 24 -3.82 -0.05 -9.88
C LEU A 24 -3.52 0.75 -11.14
N GLN A 25 -4.46 1.60 -11.55
CA GLN A 25 -4.27 2.47 -12.69
C GLN A 25 -3.22 3.54 -12.47
N ASN A 26 -2.79 3.87 -11.25
CA ASN A 26 -1.88 5.00 -10.98
C ASN A 26 -0.63 4.61 -10.20
N LEU A 27 -0.51 3.36 -9.74
CA LEU A 27 0.65 2.84 -9.04
C LEU A 27 1.80 2.64 -10.03
N ARG A 28 2.96 3.24 -9.73
CA ARG A 28 4.15 3.24 -10.57
C ARG A 28 5.40 3.21 -9.72
N LEU A 29 6.50 2.75 -10.32
CA LEU A 29 7.84 3.02 -9.80
C LEU A 29 8.37 4.34 -10.41
N VAL A 30 8.92 5.19 -9.56
CA VAL A 30 9.55 6.48 -9.90
C VAL A 30 10.99 6.42 -9.37
N THR A 31 11.94 6.28 -10.28
CA THR A 31 13.37 6.33 -9.95
C THR A 31 13.91 7.73 -10.23
N SER A 32 14.66 8.30 -9.28
CA SER A 32 15.13 9.69 -9.29
C SER A 32 16.45 9.94 -10.05
N ASN A 33 16.88 9.04 -10.95
CA ASN A 33 18.10 9.27 -11.74
C ASN A 33 17.81 10.10 -13.00
N SER A 34 17.78 11.42 -12.82
CA SER A 34 17.47 12.42 -13.84
C SER A 34 18.57 12.67 -14.89
N ASN A 35 19.54 11.76 -15.09
CA ASN A 35 20.60 11.92 -16.10
C ASN A 35 20.83 10.69 -17.00
N SER A 36 20.09 9.60 -16.82
CA SER A 36 20.07 8.46 -17.75
C SER A 36 18.62 8.05 -18.00
N GLU A 37 18.19 8.08 -19.26
CA GLU A 37 16.80 7.85 -19.70
C GLU A 37 16.24 6.43 -19.44
N ILE A 38 16.91 5.61 -18.63
CA ILE A 38 16.49 4.24 -18.33
C ILE A 38 16.59 4.03 -16.83
N SER A 39 15.44 4.05 -16.18
CA SER A 39 15.23 3.37 -14.91
C SER A 39 15.44 1.87 -15.16
N ASP A 40 16.54 1.32 -14.68
CA ASP A 40 16.82 -0.12 -14.77
C ASP A 40 15.90 -0.95 -13.86
N ALA A 41 14.91 -0.38 -13.19
CA ALA A 41 13.97 -1.12 -12.36
C ALA A 41 12.61 -1.30 -13.06
N ASN A 42 12.12 -2.54 -13.07
CA ASN A 42 10.79 -2.93 -13.53
C ASN A 42 9.82 -3.03 -12.35
N PHE A 43 8.55 -2.77 -12.65
CA PHE A 43 7.45 -2.82 -11.69
C PHE A 43 6.26 -3.52 -12.34
N ASP A 44 5.84 -4.64 -11.75
CA ASP A 44 4.72 -5.44 -12.24
C ASP A 44 3.69 -5.66 -11.15
N ILE A 45 2.40 -5.53 -11.48
CA ILE A 45 1.30 -6.00 -10.63
C ILE A 45 1.03 -7.46 -11.02
N ILE A 46 1.31 -8.38 -10.10
CA ILE A 46 1.22 -9.82 -10.35
C ILE A 46 -0.17 -10.35 -10.03
N ASN A 47 -0.76 -9.88 -8.93
CA ASN A 47 -2.07 -10.31 -8.49
C ASN A 47 -2.78 -9.15 -7.81
N ASN A 48 -4.10 -9.12 -7.93
CA ASN A 48 -4.98 -8.21 -7.20
C ASN A 48 -6.33 -8.89 -7.03
N TYR A 49 -6.75 -9.11 -5.79
CA TYR A 49 -8.07 -9.65 -5.52
C TYR A 49 -8.71 -9.02 -4.28
N LYS A 50 -10.04 -9.05 -4.29
CA LYS A 50 -10.89 -8.67 -3.16
C LYS A 50 -11.25 -9.91 -2.36
N LYS A 51 -11.14 -9.83 -1.03
CA LYS A 51 -11.68 -10.85 -0.14
C LYS A 51 -12.75 -10.26 0.75
N GLU A 52 -13.88 -10.96 0.78
CA GLU A 52 -14.97 -10.68 1.71
C GLU A 52 -14.98 -11.73 2.82
N LEU A 53 -15.05 -11.26 4.05
CA LEU A 53 -15.08 -12.08 5.25
C LEU A 53 -16.47 -12.01 5.85
N ASN A 54 -17.17 -13.14 5.79
CA ASN A 54 -18.44 -13.33 6.48
C ASN A 54 -18.15 -13.66 7.94
N LEU A 55 -18.00 -12.64 8.77
CA LEU A 55 -17.94 -12.84 10.21
C LEU A 55 -19.34 -13.24 10.70
N ASN A 56 -19.43 -14.27 11.54
CA ASN A 56 -20.69 -14.79 12.09
C ASN A 56 -21.42 -13.80 13.02
N THR A 57 -20.92 -12.57 13.16
CA THR A 57 -21.54 -11.49 13.90
C THR A 57 -22.39 -10.65 12.93
N LYS A 58 -23.61 -10.31 13.31
CA LYS A 58 -24.54 -9.43 12.55
C LYS A 58 -24.00 -7.99 12.35
N ILE A 59 -22.72 -7.76 12.60
CA ILE A 59 -22.08 -6.47 12.76
C ILE A 59 -21.08 -6.32 11.61
N GLN A 60 -21.64 -5.98 10.44
CA GLN A 60 -20.96 -5.51 9.24
C GLN A 60 -19.97 -6.47 8.55
N LYS A 61 -20.07 -6.51 7.22
CA LYS A 61 -19.19 -7.27 6.32
C LYS A 61 -17.76 -6.71 6.39
N LYS A 62 -16.77 -7.59 6.49
CA LYS A 62 -15.36 -7.20 6.43
C LYS A 62 -14.77 -7.47 5.05
N ILE A 63 -14.01 -6.51 4.54
CA ILE A 63 -13.39 -6.58 3.21
C ILE A 63 -11.92 -6.19 3.34
N TYR A 64 -11.07 -6.90 2.61
CA TYR A 64 -9.73 -6.44 2.31
C TYR A 64 -9.43 -6.61 0.81
N MET A 65 -8.64 -5.69 0.26
CA MET A 65 -7.95 -5.89 -1.01
C MET A 65 -6.59 -6.48 -0.72
N LEU A 66 -6.15 -7.47 -1.49
CA LEU A 66 -4.77 -7.93 -1.50
C LEU A 66 -4.18 -7.75 -2.88
N THR A 67 -3.02 -7.12 -2.93
CA THR A 67 -2.28 -6.87 -4.16
C THR A 67 -0.85 -7.35 -3.99
N ARG A 68 -0.38 -8.14 -4.95
CA ARG A 68 1.02 -8.55 -5.06
C ARG A 68 1.67 -7.75 -6.17
N ILE A 69 2.76 -7.06 -5.85
CA ILE A 69 3.63 -6.38 -6.82
C ILE A 69 5.01 -7.03 -6.83
N CYS A 70 5.68 -6.93 -7.98
CA CYS A 70 7.07 -7.32 -8.16
C CYS A 70 7.90 -6.09 -8.53
N ILE A 71 9.03 -5.91 -7.86
CA ILE A 71 10.02 -4.88 -8.14
C ILE A 71 11.32 -5.60 -8.49
N SER A 72 11.84 -5.41 -9.69
CA SER A 72 13.07 -6.07 -10.12
C SER A 72 14.04 -5.08 -10.75
N GLY A 73 15.33 -5.20 -10.45
CA GLY A 73 16.39 -4.46 -11.14
C GLY A 73 16.91 -5.26 -12.35
N PHE A 74 17.16 -4.61 -13.48
CA PHE A 74 17.72 -5.22 -14.70
C PHE A 74 19.13 -5.77 -14.48
N SER A 75 19.89 -5.20 -13.54
CA SER A 75 21.30 -5.53 -13.28
C SER A 75 21.51 -6.51 -12.13
N LEU A 76 20.48 -6.80 -11.33
CA LEU A 76 20.58 -7.69 -10.16
C LEU A 76 19.75 -8.97 -10.37
N PRO A 77 20.23 -10.12 -9.88
CA PRO A 77 19.52 -11.39 -10.02
C PRO A 77 18.31 -11.52 -9.08
N THR A 78 18.06 -10.53 -8.23
CA THR A 78 17.05 -10.57 -7.18
C THR A 78 15.92 -9.59 -7.45
N SER A 79 14.69 -10.01 -7.18
CA SER A 79 13.51 -9.15 -7.16
C SER A 79 12.87 -9.12 -5.77
N LEU A 80 12.04 -8.11 -5.53
CA LEU A 80 11.21 -8.01 -4.33
C LEU A 80 9.77 -8.22 -4.70
N LEU A 81 9.14 -9.16 -4.02
CA LEU A 81 7.71 -9.36 -4.05
C LEU A 81 7.11 -8.68 -2.83
N VAL A 82 6.14 -7.80 -3.04
CA VAL A 82 5.41 -7.15 -1.95
C VAL A 82 3.95 -7.56 -2.03
N ASP A 83 3.52 -8.33 -1.04
CA ASP A 83 2.10 -8.53 -0.75
C ASP A 83 1.66 -7.38 0.14
N PHE A 84 0.65 -6.62 -0.26
CA PHE A 84 0.03 -5.66 0.64
C PHE A 84 -1.48 -5.78 0.62
N THR A 85 -2.06 -5.44 1.76
CA THR A 85 -3.50 -5.42 1.96
C THR A 85 -3.98 -4.05 2.34
N ILE A 86 -5.16 -3.70 1.86
CA ILE A 86 -5.90 -2.50 2.26
C ILE A 86 -7.22 -2.96 2.85
N SER A 87 -7.46 -2.61 4.10
CA SER A 87 -8.69 -2.94 4.83
C SER A 87 -9.04 -1.84 5.81
N TYR A 88 -10.07 -2.05 6.63
CA TYR A 88 -10.58 -1.06 7.56
C TYR A 88 -10.58 -1.56 9.00
N ASP A 89 -9.94 -0.78 9.88
CA ASP A 89 -9.88 -1.01 11.31
C ASP A 89 -11.04 -0.29 12.02
N ASP A 90 -11.92 -1.05 12.68
CA ASP A 90 -13.09 -0.48 13.36
C ASP A 90 -12.75 0.27 14.65
N PHE A 91 -11.65 -0.10 15.31
CA PHE A 91 -11.27 0.50 16.57
C PHE A 91 -10.73 1.92 16.32
N TYR A 92 -9.85 2.05 15.32
CA TYR A 92 -9.28 3.34 14.93
C TYR A 92 -10.14 4.11 13.93
N MET A 93 -11.15 3.45 13.35
CA MET A 93 -12.09 4.03 12.36
C MET A 93 -11.40 4.57 11.10
N VAL A 94 -10.38 3.88 10.62
CA VAL A 94 -9.55 4.30 9.48
C VAL A 94 -9.16 3.11 8.61
N PRO A 95 -8.79 3.34 7.34
CA PRO A 95 -8.14 2.31 6.55
C PRO A 95 -6.75 2.01 7.10
N VAL A 96 -6.30 0.77 6.91
CA VAL A 96 -5.01 0.27 7.36
C VAL A 96 -4.32 -0.49 6.22
N LEU A 97 -2.99 -0.35 6.17
CA LEU A 97 -2.14 -1.06 5.24
C LEU A 97 -1.25 -2.03 6.01
N TYR A 98 -1.35 -3.30 5.67
CA TYR A 98 -0.40 -4.33 6.09
C TYR A 98 0.34 -4.80 4.85
N PHE A 99 1.59 -5.22 5.00
CA PHE A 99 2.36 -5.77 3.90
C PHE A 99 3.36 -6.83 4.37
N ARG A 100 3.77 -7.68 3.43
CA ARG A 100 4.87 -8.64 3.58
C ARG A 100 5.76 -8.47 2.38
N VAL A 101 7.05 -8.60 2.60
CA VAL A 101 8.05 -8.54 1.54
C VAL A 101 8.76 -9.86 1.48
N PHE A 102 9.04 -10.29 0.26
CA PHE A 102 9.80 -11.48 0.01
C PHE A 102 10.90 -11.16 -0.98
N GLN A 103 12.08 -11.72 -0.75
CA GLN A 103 13.16 -11.73 -1.71
C GLN A 103 12.97 -12.93 -2.63
N ASP A 104 12.94 -12.67 -3.93
CA ASP A 104 12.97 -13.71 -4.94
C ASP A 104 14.35 -13.73 -5.58
N SER A 105 15.08 -14.83 -5.34
CA SER A 105 16.42 -15.07 -5.88
C SER A 105 16.39 -15.90 -7.16
N SER A 106 15.22 -16.39 -7.56
CA SER A 106 15.04 -16.96 -8.87
C SER A 106 15.02 -15.80 -9.87
N ARG A 107 15.70 -15.92 -11.01
CA ARG A 107 15.70 -14.88 -12.06
C ARG A 107 14.35 -14.82 -12.79
N SER A 108 13.25 -14.85 -12.03
CA SER A 108 11.89 -14.84 -12.51
C SER A 108 11.60 -13.51 -13.18
N ILE A 109 11.47 -13.55 -14.50
CA ILE A 109 11.14 -12.40 -15.35
C ILE A 109 9.66 -12.53 -15.73
N GLY A 110 8.89 -11.43 -15.60
CA GLY A 110 7.54 -11.34 -16.17
C GLY A 110 6.49 -12.19 -15.46
N GLY A 111 6.52 -12.27 -14.13
CA GLY A 111 5.44 -12.84 -13.31
C GLY A 111 5.40 -14.37 -13.20
N ASN A 112 6.33 -15.10 -13.81
CA ASN A 112 6.55 -16.52 -13.53
C ASN A 112 7.42 -16.68 -12.28
N ILE A 113 6.83 -16.42 -11.10
CA ILE A 113 7.51 -16.52 -9.80
C ILE A 113 7.64 -18.00 -9.42
N ASP A 114 8.86 -18.45 -9.11
CA ASP A 114 9.08 -19.74 -8.47
C ASP A 114 8.88 -19.59 -6.95
N GLU A 115 7.67 -19.86 -6.46
CA GLU A 115 7.32 -19.74 -5.03
C GLU A 115 8.24 -20.56 -4.11
N ALA A 116 8.94 -21.58 -4.61
CA ALA A 116 9.92 -22.35 -3.83
C ALA A 116 11.25 -21.60 -3.61
N GLY A 117 11.56 -20.61 -4.45
CA GLY A 117 12.77 -19.78 -4.40
C GLY A 117 12.59 -18.45 -3.67
N VAL A 118 11.41 -18.22 -3.09
CA VAL A 118 11.02 -16.97 -2.43
C VAL A 118 11.24 -17.06 -0.93
N THR A 119 11.97 -16.10 -0.34
CA THR A 119 12.26 -16.05 1.09
C THR A 119 11.60 -14.83 1.76
N PRO A 120 10.83 -15.00 2.84
CA PRO A 120 10.20 -13.89 3.52
C PRO A 120 11.23 -13.01 4.23
N ILE A 121 11.06 -11.70 4.10
CA ILE A 121 11.80 -10.70 4.86
C ILE A 121 11.08 -10.48 6.19
N THR A 122 11.77 -10.68 7.31
CA THR A 122 11.17 -10.63 8.65
C THR A 122 11.80 -9.60 9.58
N SER A 123 12.60 -8.67 9.05
CA SER A 123 13.15 -7.54 9.82
C SER A 123 13.15 -6.26 8.99
N THR A 124 13.09 -5.12 9.67
CA THR A 124 13.12 -3.80 9.02
C THR A 124 14.48 -3.53 8.38
N GLU A 125 15.57 -3.98 9.01
CA GLU A 125 16.94 -3.83 8.51
C GLU A 125 17.13 -4.58 7.19
N GLU A 126 16.65 -5.82 7.12
CA GLU A 126 16.69 -6.64 5.90
C GLU A 126 15.80 -6.05 4.80
N LEU A 127 14.63 -5.52 5.15
CA LEU A 127 13.74 -4.85 4.22
C LEU A 127 14.42 -3.64 3.56
N ILE A 128 15.03 -2.78 4.37
CA ILE A 128 15.76 -1.60 3.91
C ILE A 128 16.88 -2.04 2.97
N SER A 129 17.76 -2.93 3.44
CA SER A 129 18.91 -3.37 2.65
C SER A 129 18.51 -3.95 1.28
N ASN A 130 17.46 -4.79 1.25
CA ASN A 130 16.97 -5.36 0.00
C ASN A 130 16.35 -4.31 -0.93
N TYR A 131 15.55 -3.38 -0.39
CA TYR A 131 14.90 -2.32 -1.17
C TYR A 131 15.92 -1.41 -1.86
N TYR A 132 16.92 -0.92 -1.11
CA TYR A 132 17.97 -0.07 -1.65
C TYR A 132 18.85 -0.82 -2.66
N SER A 133 19.18 -2.09 -2.36
CA SER A 133 19.93 -2.94 -3.28
C SER A 133 19.20 -3.12 -4.61
N VAL A 134 17.94 -3.56 -4.61
CA VAL A 134 17.17 -3.84 -5.84
C VAL A 134 17.01 -2.60 -6.72
N LEU A 135 16.84 -1.43 -6.11
CA LEU A 135 16.68 -0.18 -6.84
C LEU A 135 18.01 0.54 -7.15
N ASN A 136 19.15 -0.03 -6.73
CA ASN A 136 20.47 0.58 -6.86
C ASN A 136 20.50 2.03 -6.33
N LEU A 137 19.86 2.23 -5.17
CA LEU A 137 19.81 3.51 -4.47
C LEU A 137 20.96 3.60 -3.45
N ASN A 138 21.42 4.80 -3.16
CA ASN A 138 22.34 5.01 -2.04
C ASN A 138 21.59 4.74 -0.73
N ASP A 139 22.23 3.99 0.19
CA ASP A 139 21.68 3.63 1.50
C ASP A 139 21.44 4.87 2.39
N ASP A 140 20.35 5.61 2.13
CA ASP A 140 19.78 6.52 3.10
C ASP A 140 18.85 5.71 3.99
N LEU A 141 19.20 5.53 5.27
CA LEU A 141 18.57 4.58 6.20
C LEU A 141 17.10 4.84 6.57
N ASN A 142 16.37 5.70 5.85
CA ASN A 142 15.04 6.14 6.25
C ASN A 142 13.98 5.76 5.21
N LEU A 143 13.27 4.65 5.47
CA LEU A 143 11.89 4.50 5.02
C LEU A 143 11.02 5.57 5.70
N GLY A 144 9.82 5.84 5.18
CA GLY A 144 8.99 6.93 5.69
C GLY A 144 8.48 6.73 7.14
N PRO A 145 7.20 6.39 7.34
CA PRO A 145 6.65 6.22 8.68
C PRO A 145 7.27 5.01 9.41
N THR A 146 7.25 5.04 10.74
CA THR A 146 7.67 3.89 11.56
C THR A 146 6.79 2.67 11.27
N ILE A 147 7.41 1.59 10.81
CA ILE A 147 6.76 0.30 10.57
C ILE A 147 7.09 -0.69 11.70
N THR A 148 6.13 -1.54 12.03
CA THR A 148 6.29 -2.62 13.02
C THR A 148 5.80 -3.94 12.45
N LEU A 149 6.25 -5.05 13.04
CA LEU A 149 5.87 -6.41 12.68
C LEU A 149 4.85 -6.95 13.67
N ASP A 150 3.69 -7.40 13.18
CA ASP A 150 2.61 -7.95 14.00
C ASP A 150 1.71 -8.91 13.19
N SER A 151 0.72 -9.50 13.85
CA SER A 151 -0.31 -10.31 13.21
C SER A 151 -1.30 -9.44 12.45
N HIS A 152 -1.79 -9.93 11.31
CA HIS A 152 -2.78 -9.21 10.52
C HIS A 152 -4.16 -9.26 11.19
N HIS A 153 -4.78 -8.10 11.46
CA HIS A 153 -6.08 -8.00 12.15
C HIS A 153 -7.25 -8.79 11.50
N LEU A 154 -7.20 -9.09 10.19
CA LEU A 154 -8.21 -9.90 9.48
C LEU A 154 -7.73 -11.24 8.92
N ILE A 155 -6.42 -11.52 8.94
CA ILE A 155 -5.86 -12.74 8.32
C ILE A 155 -5.21 -13.53 9.44
N TYR A 156 -5.84 -14.65 9.80
CA TYR A 156 -5.43 -15.49 10.92
C TYR A 156 -4.45 -16.59 10.49
N ASP A 157 -3.47 -16.23 9.66
CA ASP A 157 -2.32 -17.12 9.42
C ASP A 157 -1.26 -16.92 10.52
N SER A 158 -0.28 -17.82 10.58
CA SER A 158 0.86 -17.69 11.49
C SER A 158 1.94 -16.76 10.93
N SER A 159 1.64 -15.97 9.90
CA SER A 159 2.60 -15.07 9.26
C SER A 159 2.65 -13.73 9.99
N VAL A 160 3.82 -13.11 9.92
CA VAL A 160 4.02 -11.76 10.45
C VAL A 160 3.89 -10.77 9.29
N TRP A 161 3.29 -9.62 9.57
CA TRP A 161 3.03 -8.56 8.62
C TRP A 161 3.64 -7.26 9.13
N PHE A 162 4.31 -6.54 8.23
CA PHE A 162 4.65 -5.16 8.47
C PHE A 162 3.39 -4.30 8.39
N TYR A 163 3.27 -3.32 9.27
CA TYR A 163 2.21 -2.32 9.19
C TYR A 163 2.64 -1.02 9.85
N ILE A 164 1.90 0.04 9.55
CA ILE A 164 2.00 1.31 10.27
C ILE A 164 0.88 1.32 11.29
N HIS A 165 1.22 1.49 12.57
CA HIS A 165 0.22 1.53 13.63
C HIS A 165 -0.73 2.74 13.42
N PRO A 166 -2.06 2.52 13.36
CA PRO A 166 -3.00 3.55 12.87
C PRO A 166 -3.42 4.61 13.91
N CYS A 167 -2.80 4.65 15.09
CA CYS A 167 -3.25 5.52 16.19
C CYS A 167 -3.23 7.01 15.86
N GLU A 168 -2.30 7.45 15.01
CA GLU A 168 -2.19 8.85 14.60
C GLU A 168 -2.96 9.15 13.29
N THR A 169 -3.39 8.11 12.56
CA THR A 169 -3.95 8.23 11.21
C THR A 169 -5.14 9.17 11.16
N LEU A 170 -6.11 9.00 12.07
CA LEU A 170 -7.31 9.84 12.08
C LEU A 170 -6.98 11.32 12.31
N ARG A 171 -6.07 11.61 13.24
CA ARG A 171 -5.63 12.98 13.55
C ARG A 171 -4.97 13.62 12.35
N THR A 172 -4.00 12.95 11.74
CA THR A 172 -3.27 13.44 10.57
C THR A 172 -4.17 13.66 9.36
N LEU A 173 -5.10 12.74 9.08
CA LEU A 173 -6.03 12.91 7.96
C LEU A 173 -6.95 14.11 8.18
N LYS A 174 -7.46 14.29 9.40
CA LYS A 174 -8.25 15.46 9.75
C LYS A 174 -7.47 16.76 9.50
N GLU A 175 -6.21 16.84 9.94
CA GLU A 175 -5.34 18.00 9.72
C GLU A 175 -5.17 18.32 8.22
N PHE A 176 -4.90 17.32 7.37
CA PHE A 176 -4.79 17.52 5.92
C PHE A 176 -6.10 17.98 5.28
N MET A 177 -7.22 17.41 5.70
CA MET A 177 -8.52 17.72 5.13
C MET A 177 -8.99 19.14 5.51
N GLU A 178 -8.64 19.60 6.71
CA GLU A 178 -8.91 20.96 7.19
C GLU A 178 -7.98 21.99 6.54
N ALA A 179 -6.69 21.68 6.40
CA ALA A 179 -5.71 22.61 5.84
C ALA A 179 -6.00 22.99 4.37
N ASP A 180 -6.43 22.03 3.55
CA ASP A 180 -6.59 22.26 2.11
C ASP A 180 -8.04 22.60 1.68
N ASN A 181 -8.99 22.76 2.62
CA ASN A 181 -10.44 22.81 2.33
C ASN A 181 -10.90 21.68 1.38
N ILE A 182 -10.18 20.56 1.40
CA ILE A 182 -10.11 19.61 0.29
C ILE A 182 -11.44 18.88 0.07
N LEU A 183 -12.22 18.69 1.13
CA LEU A 183 -13.52 18.03 1.05
C LEU A 183 -14.65 18.94 0.59
N PHE A 184 -14.54 20.26 0.79
CA PHE A 184 -15.62 21.21 0.51
C PHE A 184 -15.85 21.42 -0.99
N THR A 185 -14.96 20.92 -1.84
CA THR A 185 -15.07 21.00 -3.30
C THR A 185 -15.70 19.75 -3.94
N CYS A 186 -16.05 18.74 -3.15
CA CYS A 186 -16.63 17.48 -3.66
C CYS A 186 -18.13 17.40 -3.39
N ASP A 187 -18.93 17.36 -4.46
CA ASP A 187 -20.39 17.39 -4.40
C ASP A 187 -21.05 16.05 -4.03
N SER A 188 -20.31 14.94 -4.05
CA SER A 188 -20.82 13.60 -3.75
C SER A 188 -20.05 12.89 -2.64
N GLU A 189 -20.73 12.00 -1.91
CA GLU A 189 -20.08 11.14 -0.89
C GLU A 189 -18.96 10.30 -1.49
N GLN A 190 -19.23 9.69 -2.65
CA GLN A 190 -18.25 8.91 -3.41
C GLN A 190 -16.95 9.69 -3.64
N ALA A 191 -17.05 10.91 -4.20
CA ALA A 191 -15.87 11.73 -4.45
C ALA A 191 -15.11 12.09 -3.17
N GLN A 192 -15.82 12.38 -2.07
CA GLN A 192 -15.21 12.64 -0.77
C GLN A 192 -14.46 11.42 -0.23
N VAL A 193 -15.06 10.23 -0.30
CA VAL A 193 -14.46 8.97 0.19
C VAL A 193 -13.26 8.57 -0.66
N LEU A 194 -13.35 8.63 -1.99
CA LEU A 194 -12.22 8.36 -2.86
C LEU A 194 -11.05 9.31 -2.59
N LYS A 195 -11.33 10.61 -2.44
CA LYS A 195 -10.32 11.61 -2.10
C LYS A 195 -9.67 11.34 -0.73
N TYR A 196 -10.48 10.97 0.26
CA TYR A 196 -9.98 10.54 1.57
C TYR A 196 -9.02 9.35 1.46
N LEU A 197 -9.40 8.30 0.72
CA LEU A 197 -8.56 7.12 0.52
C LEU A 197 -7.28 7.44 -0.24
N CYS A 198 -7.32 8.34 -1.22
CA CYS A 198 -6.12 8.82 -1.92
C CYS A 198 -5.15 9.55 -0.99
N ILE A 199 -5.65 10.45 -0.13
CA ILE A 199 -4.81 11.16 0.86
C ILE A 199 -4.22 10.17 1.87
N TRP A 200 -5.06 9.25 2.37
CA TRP A 200 -4.61 8.18 3.25
C TRP A 200 -3.52 7.34 2.62
N TYR A 201 -3.69 6.89 1.36
CA TYR A 201 -2.70 6.06 0.69
C TYR A 201 -1.41 6.83 0.37
N ALA A 202 -1.51 8.12 0.02
CA ALA A 202 -0.32 8.94 -0.16
C ALA A 202 0.50 9.09 1.15
N THR A 203 -0.16 9.03 2.31
CA THR A 203 0.48 9.21 3.62
C THR A 203 0.96 7.88 4.23
N TYR A 204 0.12 6.85 4.17
CA TYR A 204 0.27 5.58 4.88
C TYR A 204 0.29 4.36 3.95
N GLY A 205 0.11 4.57 2.65
CA GLY A 205 0.20 3.51 1.65
C GLY A 205 1.65 3.14 1.33
N LEU A 206 1.84 2.28 0.32
CA LEU A 206 3.18 1.84 -0.09
C LEU A 206 4.10 3.01 -0.45
N GLY A 207 3.58 4.08 -1.07
CA GLY A 207 4.41 5.22 -1.45
C GLY A 207 4.87 6.09 -0.28
N GLY A 208 4.15 6.05 0.85
CA GLY A 208 4.63 6.65 2.09
C GLY A 208 5.78 5.86 2.71
N ILE A 209 5.79 4.53 2.52
CA ILE A 209 6.81 3.63 3.07
C ILE A 209 8.04 3.57 2.15
N PHE A 210 7.81 3.40 0.85
CA PHE A 210 8.80 3.22 -0.20
C PHE A 210 8.78 4.46 -1.12
N PRO A 211 9.73 5.41 -0.97
CA PRO A 211 9.68 6.68 -1.69
C PRO A 211 9.73 6.56 -3.22
N SER A 212 10.24 5.45 -3.75
CA SER A 212 10.28 5.19 -5.20
C SER A 212 8.98 4.60 -5.71
N ILE A 213 8.08 4.13 -4.86
CA ILE A 213 6.73 3.73 -5.27
C ILE A 213 5.85 4.97 -5.19
N SER A 214 5.26 5.38 -6.32
CA SER A 214 4.45 6.58 -6.36
C SER A 214 3.04 6.28 -6.86
N LEU A 215 2.07 6.94 -6.24
CA LEU A 215 0.74 7.10 -6.79
C LEU A 215 0.72 8.41 -7.58
N ARG A 216 0.83 8.35 -8.91
CA ARG A 216 0.61 9.53 -9.75
C ARG A 216 -0.84 9.60 -10.13
N LEU A 217 -1.65 10.30 -9.33
CA LEU A 217 -3.04 10.57 -9.69
C LEU A 217 -3.07 11.35 -11.01
N SER A 218 -3.44 10.68 -12.11
CA SER A 218 -3.94 11.40 -13.27
C SER A 218 -5.34 11.90 -12.91
N LEU A 219 -5.42 13.10 -12.33
CA LEU A 219 -6.69 13.82 -12.22
C LEU A 219 -7.11 14.26 -13.64
N GLN A 220 -7.56 13.31 -14.45
CA GLN A 220 -8.51 13.62 -15.51
C GLN A 220 -9.89 13.56 -14.87
N VAL A 221 -10.27 14.69 -14.28
CA VAL A 221 -11.69 15.04 -14.05
C VAL A 221 -12.10 15.93 -15.21
#